data_AF-A0A8H8MJU3-F1
#
_entry.id   AF-A0A8H8MJU3-F1
#
_cell.length_a   1.000
_cell.length_b   1.000
_cell.length_c   1.000
_cell.angle_alpha   90.00
_cell.angle_beta   90.00
_cell.angle_gamma   90.00
#
_symmetry.space_group_name_H-M   'P 1'
#
loop_
_entity.id
_entity.type
_entity.pdbx_description
1 polymer ?
#
loop_
_entity_poly.entity_id
_entity_poly.type
_entity_poly.pdbx_seq_one_letter_code
_entity_poly.pdbx_strand_id
1 'polypeptide(L)'
;MNMTPLTPPPEHGQYSTYDECQEKIDALVDNVSVGDLRVILRHLLASSDVTTSERFCQAAQSHLLQTFPKPLPAPNSLLLFACPSYPDADPFGSRRDTQPAPLLYRLASRTRMLYASGLLPEAIQTISHIVQTASCPGAQWSDGSDLAELYRRIDEDIVCVIHLAMEHVQGLRQVMGSLRTPSPSPPRGSRKPTKTRGGVKRRGDDEPAEQFLDLIVDLGLELNKARAAVASWNGNFPFPQGASAIARAASRSQL
;
A
#
# COMPACT_ATOMS: atom_id res chain seq x y z
N MET A 1 -19.79 -32.27 69.53
CA MET A 1 -18.90 -31.48 68.65
C MET A 1 -19.43 -31.64 67.23
N ASN A 2 -20.04 -30.58 66.70
CA ASN A 2 -20.62 -30.53 65.35
C ASN A 2 -19.49 -30.43 64.32
N MET A 3 -19.42 -31.39 63.39
CA MET A 3 -18.57 -31.31 62.21
C MET A 3 -19.37 -30.63 61.09
N THR A 4 -19.07 -29.38 60.78
CA THR A 4 -19.56 -28.68 59.59
C THR A 4 -19.00 -29.36 58.33
N PRO A 5 -19.81 -29.65 57.30
CA PRO A 5 -19.30 -30.15 56.03
C PRO A 5 -18.62 -29.00 55.27
N LEU A 6 -17.42 -29.26 54.77
CA LEU A 6 -16.72 -28.38 53.83
C LEU A 6 -17.53 -28.29 52.54
N THR A 7 -18.14 -27.13 52.29
CA THR A 7 -18.68 -26.77 50.98
C THR A 7 -17.52 -26.78 49.97
N PRO A 8 -17.60 -27.51 48.85
CA PRO A 8 -16.58 -27.40 47.81
C PRO A 8 -16.56 -25.97 47.25
N PRO A 9 -15.38 -25.44 46.89
CA PRO A 9 -15.27 -24.10 46.32
C PRO A 9 -16.05 -24.04 44.99
N PRO A 10 -16.64 -22.88 44.64
CA PRO A 10 -17.34 -22.72 43.39
C PRO A 10 -16.37 -22.96 42.23
N GLU A 11 -16.70 -23.91 41.36
CA GLU A 11 -15.96 -24.18 40.13
C GLU A 11 -15.82 -22.86 39.36
N HIS A 12 -14.62 -22.30 39.38
CA HIS A 12 -14.31 -21.14 38.57
C HIS A 12 -14.37 -21.59 37.13
N GLY A 13 -15.33 -21.01 36.41
CA GLY A 13 -15.69 -21.36 35.05
C GLY A 13 -14.48 -21.63 34.17
N GLN A 14 -14.62 -22.70 33.41
CA GLN A 14 -13.75 -23.10 32.31
C GLN A 14 -13.31 -21.85 31.55
N TYR A 15 -12.02 -21.52 31.65
CA TYR A 15 -11.40 -20.64 30.66
C TYR A 15 -11.63 -21.34 29.32
N SER A 16 -12.45 -20.74 28.46
CA SER A 16 -12.58 -21.18 27.07
C SER A 16 -11.17 -21.32 26.54
N THR A 17 -10.77 -22.55 26.23
CA THR A 17 -9.41 -22.83 25.79
C THR A 17 -9.17 -22.02 24.53
N TYR A 18 -7.95 -21.55 24.32
CA TYR A 18 -7.58 -20.78 23.13
C TYR A 18 -8.07 -21.46 21.83
N ASP A 19 -8.09 -22.80 21.84
CA ASP A 19 -8.60 -23.65 20.75
C ASP A 19 -10.11 -23.47 20.49
N GLU A 20 -10.96 -23.37 21.53
CA GLU A 20 -12.41 -23.12 21.36
C GLU A 20 -12.70 -21.73 20.79
N CYS A 21 -11.88 -20.73 21.14
CA CYS A 21 -12.00 -19.39 20.58
C CYS A 21 -11.57 -19.37 19.11
N GLN A 22 -10.51 -20.10 18.75
CA GLN A 22 -10.04 -20.20 17.37
C GLN A 22 -11.08 -20.89 16.47
N GLU A 23 -11.66 -22.00 16.92
CA GLU A 23 -12.71 -22.71 16.18
C GLU A 23 -13.94 -21.82 15.90
N LYS A 24 -14.35 -20.99 16.87
CA LYS A 24 -15.46 -20.04 16.70
C LYS A 24 -15.10 -18.93 15.71
N ILE A 25 -13.86 -18.46 15.70
CA ILE A 25 -13.38 -17.45 14.75
C ILE A 25 -13.38 -18.03 13.34
N ASP A 26 -12.85 -19.23 13.15
CA ASP A 26 -12.78 -19.89 11.84
C ASP A 26 -14.20 -20.12 11.29
N ALA A 27 -15.10 -20.67 12.11
CA ALA A 27 -16.50 -20.83 11.74
C ALA A 27 -17.20 -19.50 11.39
N LEU A 28 -16.89 -18.42 12.11
CA LEU A 28 -17.42 -17.09 11.77
C LEU A 28 -16.88 -16.63 10.41
N VAL A 29 -15.57 -16.70 10.18
CA VAL A 29 -14.91 -16.26 8.94
C VAL A 29 -15.44 -17.01 7.72
N ASP A 30 -15.70 -18.31 7.85
CA ASP A 30 -16.17 -19.15 6.76
C ASP A 30 -17.64 -18.87 6.37
N ASN A 31 -18.46 -18.37 7.31
CA ASN A 31 -19.91 -18.22 7.09
C ASN A 31 -20.37 -16.76 6.97
N VAL A 32 -19.55 -15.79 7.39
CA VAL A 32 -19.90 -14.37 7.37
C VAL A 32 -19.76 -13.77 5.96
N SER A 33 -20.64 -12.85 5.59
CA SER A 33 -20.49 -12.13 4.33
C SER A 33 -19.26 -11.21 4.38
N VAL A 34 -18.65 -10.93 3.22
CA VAL A 34 -17.52 -9.97 3.12
C VAL A 34 -17.95 -8.56 3.56
N GLY A 35 -19.24 -8.22 3.43
CA GLY A 35 -19.79 -6.96 3.92
C GLY A 35 -19.76 -6.89 5.45
N ASP A 36 -20.30 -7.92 6.10
CA ASP A 36 -20.37 -8.00 7.57
C ASP A 36 -18.99 -8.16 8.19
N LEU A 37 -18.10 -8.94 7.58
CA LEU A 37 -16.70 -9.06 8.02
C LEU A 37 -16.00 -7.69 8.05
N ARG A 38 -16.24 -6.84 7.03
CA ARG A 38 -15.70 -5.47 7.00
C ARG A 38 -16.27 -4.59 8.11
N VAL A 39 -17.55 -4.76 8.48
CA VAL A 39 -18.17 -4.02 9.59
C VAL A 39 -17.61 -4.48 10.92
N ILE A 40 -17.55 -5.79 11.16
CA ILE A 40 -16.99 -6.40 12.37
C ILE A 40 -15.53 -5.96 12.55
N LEU A 41 -14.71 -6.08 11.51
CA LEU A 41 -13.30 -5.69 11.56
C LEU A 41 -13.11 -4.20 11.89
N ARG A 42 -13.91 -3.31 11.28
CA ARG A 42 -13.86 -1.87 11.60
C ARG A 42 -14.25 -1.60 13.05
N HIS A 43 -15.29 -2.26 13.55
CA HIS A 43 -15.70 -2.11 14.94
C HIS A 43 -14.64 -2.63 15.90
N LEU A 44 -14.07 -3.80 15.62
CA LEU A 44 -12.97 -4.39 16.39
C LEU A 44 -11.79 -3.42 16.46
N LEU A 45 -11.30 -2.94 15.31
CA LEU A 45 -10.16 -2.01 15.25
C LEU A 45 -10.47 -0.68 15.95
N ALA A 46 -11.67 -0.13 15.77
CA ALA A 46 -12.09 1.12 16.42
C ALA A 46 -12.23 1.01 17.95
N SER A 47 -12.56 -0.17 18.46
CA SER A 47 -12.69 -0.45 19.90
C SER A 47 -11.40 -0.96 20.55
N SER A 48 -10.37 -1.26 19.75
CA SER A 48 -9.10 -1.84 20.20
C SER A 48 -8.06 -0.78 20.59
N ASP A 49 -7.00 -1.21 21.27
CA ASP A 49 -5.84 -0.37 21.52
C ASP A 49 -5.00 -0.15 20.26
N VAL A 50 -4.17 0.90 20.27
CA VAL A 50 -3.28 1.23 19.15
C VAL A 50 -2.40 0.04 18.77
N THR A 51 -1.93 -0.75 19.75
CA THR A 51 -1.06 -1.90 19.50
C THR A 51 -1.78 -3.00 18.72
N THR A 52 -3.07 -3.24 18.91
CA THR A 52 -3.83 -4.20 18.09
C THR A 52 -3.98 -3.71 16.66
N SER A 53 -4.23 -2.42 16.45
CA SER A 53 -4.27 -1.82 15.11
C SER A 53 -2.92 -1.92 14.40
N GLU A 54 -1.81 -1.67 15.09
CA GLU A 54 -0.46 -1.83 14.54
C GLU A 54 -0.16 -3.29 14.15
N ARG A 55 -0.53 -4.26 14.99
CA ARG A 55 -0.38 -5.69 14.68
C ARG A 55 -1.20 -6.10 13.47
N PHE A 56 -2.43 -5.58 13.34
CA PHE A 56 -3.25 -5.81 12.16
C PHE A 56 -2.57 -5.29 10.90
N CYS A 57 -2.04 -4.07 10.93
CA CYS A 57 -1.27 -3.51 9.81
C CYS A 57 -0.04 -4.35 9.48
N GLN A 58 0.74 -4.80 10.47
CA GLN A 58 1.91 -5.67 10.26
C GLN A 58 1.53 -7.02 9.66
N ALA A 59 0.42 -7.62 10.10
CA ALA A 59 -0.09 -8.87 9.53
C ALA A 59 -0.54 -8.67 8.08
N ALA A 60 -1.25 -7.58 7.79
CA ALA A 60 -1.64 -7.21 6.44
C ALA A 60 -0.41 -7.00 5.53
N GLN A 61 0.59 -6.23 5.98
CA GLN A 61 1.85 -6.03 5.26
C GLN A 61 2.55 -7.36 4.96
N SER A 62 2.71 -8.21 5.98
CA SER A 62 3.36 -9.52 5.84
C SER A 62 2.62 -10.41 4.83
N HIS A 63 1.30 -10.49 4.92
CA HIS A 63 0.48 -11.26 3.99
C HIS A 63 0.56 -10.71 2.57
N LEU A 64 0.52 -9.38 2.40
CA LEU A 64 0.68 -8.75 1.09
C LEU A 64 2.06 -9.11 0.51
N LEU A 65 3.15 -8.94 1.24
CA LEU A 65 4.49 -9.25 0.74
C LEU A 65 4.66 -10.73 0.35
N GLN A 66 3.99 -11.66 1.04
CA GLN A 66 4.02 -13.10 0.74
C GLN A 66 3.17 -13.50 -0.48
N THR A 67 2.02 -12.86 -0.66
CA THR A 67 1.05 -13.23 -1.71
C THR A 67 1.33 -12.55 -3.05
N PHE A 68 2.35 -11.71 -3.13
CA PHE A 68 2.68 -11.00 -4.35
C PHE A 68 3.48 -11.90 -5.31
N PRO A 69 3.01 -12.16 -6.53
CA PRO A 69 3.78 -12.89 -7.52
C PRO A 69 4.99 -12.05 -7.95
N LYS A 70 6.18 -12.44 -7.48
CA LYS A 70 7.46 -11.98 -8.04
C LYS A 70 7.95 -13.06 -9.02
N PRO A 71 8.33 -12.71 -10.26
CA PRO A 71 8.38 -11.36 -10.85
C PRO A 71 7.00 -10.85 -11.34
N LEU A 72 6.85 -9.52 -11.40
CA LEU A 72 5.74 -8.88 -12.11
C LEU A 72 5.77 -9.28 -13.59
N PRO A 73 4.61 -9.40 -14.26
CA PRO A 73 4.57 -9.64 -15.70
C PRO A 73 5.27 -8.51 -16.45
N ALA A 74 5.92 -8.85 -17.57
CA ALA A 74 6.54 -7.85 -18.42
C ALA A 74 5.49 -6.81 -18.87
N PRO A 75 5.83 -5.50 -18.94
CA PRO A 75 4.86 -4.45 -19.28
C PRO A 75 4.17 -4.63 -20.64
N ASN A 76 4.86 -5.26 -21.59
CA ASN A 76 4.34 -5.59 -22.92
C ASN A 76 3.68 -6.98 -23.00
N SER A 77 3.49 -7.64 -21.87
CA SER A 77 2.93 -8.99 -21.82
C SER A 77 1.46 -9.00 -22.26
N LEU A 78 1.09 -10.01 -23.03
CA LEU A 78 -0.31 -10.35 -23.32
C LEU A 78 -1.11 -10.77 -22.06
N LEU A 79 -0.46 -10.88 -20.90
CA LEU A 79 -1.15 -11.03 -19.63
C LEU A 79 -1.78 -9.71 -19.16
N LEU A 80 -1.26 -8.56 -19.60
CA LEU A 80 -1.73 -7.23 -19.23
C LEU A 80 -2.71 -6.63 -20.25
N PHE A 81 -2.78 -7.19 -21.45
CA PHE A 81 -3.71 -6.80 -22.52
C PHE A 81 -4.44 -8.02 -23.06
N ALA A 82 -5.74 -7.93 -23.34
CA ALA A 82 -6.54 -9.07 -23.78
C ALA A 82 -6.26 -9.46 -25.25
N CYS A 83 -5.07 -9.98 -25.57
CA CYS A 83 -4.67 -10.64 -26.84
C CYS A 83 -4.85 -9.81 -28.16
N PRO A 84 -4.42 -10.29 -29.34
CA PRO A 84 -3.51 -9.53 -30.20
C PRO A 84 -4.14 -9.23 -31.57
N SER A 85 -4.46 -7.98 -31.84
CA SER A 85 -4.66 -7.55 -33.23
C SER A 85 -3.94 -6.24 -33.51
N TYR A 86 -2.64 -6.27 -33.17
CA TYR A 86 -1.61 -5.71 -34.05
C TYR A 86 -1.33 -6.74 -35.14
N PRO A 87 -1.48 -6.50 -36.46
CA PRO A 87 -1.88 -5.32 -37.20
C PRO A 87 -3.03 -5.60 -38.22
N ASP A 88 -4.16 -6.17 -37.80
CA ASP A 88 -5.38 -6.35 -38.65
C ASP A 88 -6.64 -6.54 -37.77
N ALA A 89 -6.90 -5.59 -36.85
CA ALA A 89 -8.19 -5.54 -36.15
C ALA A 89 -9.21 -4.77 -37.02
N ASP A 90 -10.03 -5.54 -37.73
CA ASP A 90 -11.29 -5.20 -38.43
C ASP A 90 -11.40 -3.85 -39.21
N PRO A 91 -11.56 -3.87 -40.55
CA PRO A 91 -11.73 -2.65 -41.36
C PRO A 91 -13.09 -1.94 -41.20
N PHE A 92 -14.02 -2.47 -40.39
CA PHE A 92 -15.38 -1.95 -40.26
C PHE A 92 -15.83 -1.80 -38.79
N GLY A 93 -15.16 -0.97 -37.99
CA GLY A 93 -15.78 -0.51 -36.74
C GLY A 93 -14.85 0.14 -35.71
N SER A 94 -15.09 1.43 -35.44
CA SER A 94 -14.91 2.07 -34.13
C SER A 94 -13.56 1.89 -33.41
N ARG A 95 -12.67 2.89 -33.56
CA ARG A 95 -11.52 3.27 -32.68
C ARG A 95 -10.65 2.11 -32.17
N ARG A 96 -9.42 2.01 -32.68
CA ARG A 96 -8.39 1.00 -32.39
C ARG A 96 -7.83 1.08 -30.95
N ASP A 97 -8.71 1.00 -29.95
CA ASP A 97 -8.35 1.12 -28.55
C ASP A 97 -7.90 -0.23 -27.98
N THR A 98 -6.78 -0.19 -27.27
CA THR A 98 -6.21 -1.32 -26.56
C THR A 98 -7.07 -1.64 -25.34
N GLN A 99 -7.38 -2.92 -25.15
CA GLN A 99 -8.24 -3.38 -24.06
C GLN A 99 -7.40 -3.90 -22.88
N PRO A 100 -7.63 -3.39 -21.65
CA PRO A 100 -6.91 -3.85 -20.47
C PRO A 100 -7.31 -5.28 -20.10
N ALA A 101 -6.33 -6.15 -19.84
CA ALA A 101 -6.63 -7.49 -19.33
C ALA A 101 -7.03 -7.45 -17.84
N PRO A 102 -7.74 -8.46 -17.32
CA PRO A 102 -8.09 -8.57 -15.90
C PRO A 102 -6.89 -8.46 -14.95
N LEU A 103 -5.69 -8.88 -15.38
CA LEU A 103 -4.49 -8.74 -14.56
C LEU A 103 -4.10 -7.27 -14.33
N LEU A 104 -4.29 -6.39 -15.31
CA LEU A 104 -3.97 -4.96 -15.17
C LEU A 104 -4.88 -4.29 -14.14
N TYR A 105 -6.17 -4.63 -14.12
CA TYR A 105 -7.09 -4.20 -13.05
C TYR A 105 -6.69 -4.74 -11.68
N ARG A 106 -6.23 -6.00 -11.61
CA ARG A 106 -5.74 -6.58 -10.35
C ARG A 106 -4.48 -5.86 -9.85
N LEU A 107 -3.55 -5.49 -10.73
CA LEU A 107 -2.38 -4.68 -10.37
C LEU A 107 -2.81 -3.30 -9.87
N ALA A 108 -3.75 -2.63 -10.53
CA ALA A 108 -4.28 -1.35 -10.08
C ALA A 108 -4.93 -1.45 -8.69
N SER A 109 -5.78 -2.45 -8.46
CA SER A 109 -6.36 -2.70 -7.13
C SER A 109 -5.29 -3.03 -6.09
N ARG A 110 -4.22 -3.72 -6.50
CA ARG A 110 -3.13 -4.12 -5.63
C ARG A 110 -2.30 -2.93 -5.19
N THR A 111 -2.00 -2.00 -6.09
CA THR A 111 -1.37 -0.71 -5.74
C THR A 111 -2.08 -0.05 -4.56
N ARG A 112 -3.43 0.01 -4.59
CA ARG A 112 -4.21 0.60 -3.50
C ARG A 112 -4.09 -0.14 -2.18
N MET A 113 -4.08 -1.47 -2.22
CA MET A 113 -3.85 -2.26 -1.01
C MET A 113 -2.45 -2.03 -0.44
N LEU A 114 -1.44 -1.90 -1.29
CA LEU A 114 -0.05 -1.68 -0.88
C LEU A 114 0.12 -0.34 -0.18
N TYR A 115 -0.28 0.78 -0.81
CA TYR A 115 -0.12 2.09 -0.17
C TYR A 115 -1.04 2.28 1.04
N ALA A 116 -2.24 1.69 1.04
CA ALA A 116 -3.14 1.74 2.20
C ALA A 116 -2.57 0.94 3.40
N SER A 117 -1.74 -0.06 3.13
CA SER A 117 -1.05 -0.84 4.16
C SER A 117 0.32 -0.28 4.52
N GLY A 118 0.73 0.86 3.95
CA GLY A 118 2.03 1.49 4.20
C GLY A 118 3.21 0.86 3.44
N LEU A 119 2.97 -0.05 2.49
CA LEU A 119 3.99 -0.63 1.60
C LEU A 119 4.21 0.28 0.39
N LEU A 120 4.71 1.49 0.67
CA LEU A 120 4.91 2.54 -0.33
C LEU A 120 5.94 2.16 -1.41
N PRO A 121 7.09 1.54 -1.10
CA PRO A 121 8.05 1.14 -2.14
C PRO A 121 7.44 0.17 -3.16
N GLU A 122 6.75 -0.86 -2.69
CA GLU A 122 6.08 -1.84 -3.55
C GLU A 122 4.94 -1.21 -4.36
N ALA A 123 4.21 -0.25 -3.76
CA ALA A 123 3.16 0.49 -4.46
C ALA A 123 3.75 1.31 -5.62
N ILE A 124 4.84 2.05 -5.39
CA ILE A 124 5.53 2.83 -6.43
C ILE A 124 6.03 1.90 -7.55
N GLN A 125 6.68 0.78 -7.21
CA GLN A 125 7.16 -0.18 -8.20
C GLN A 125 6.04 -0.78 -9.06
N THR A 126 4.89 -1.08 -8.44
CA THR A 126 3.71 -1.60 -9.14
C THR A 126 3.12 -0.53 -10.07
N ILE A 127 3.03 0.73 -9.61
CA ILE A 127 2.62 1.87 -10.45
C ILE A 127 3.57 2.05 -11.62
N SER A 128 4.89 2.04 -11.40
CA SER A 128 5.88 2.19 -12.46
C SER A 128 5.71 1.12 -13.54
N HIS A 129 5.45 -0.14 -13.14
CA HIS A 129 5.12 -1.21 -14.08
C HIS A 129 3.85 -0.94 -14.88
N ILE A 130 2.80 -0.41 -14.25
CA ILE A 130 1.56 -0.05 -14.95
C ILE A 130 1.80 1.13 -15.91
N VAL A 131 2.54 2.16 -15.50
CA VAL A 131 2.89 3.31 -16.36
C VAL A 131 3.68 2.87 -17.59
N GLN A 132 4.58 1.90 -17.45
CA GLN A 132 5.32 1.33 -18.59
C GLN A 132 4.41 0.72 -19.66
N THR A 133 3.23 0.23 -19.28
CA THR A 133 2.26 -0.33 -20.25
C THR A 133 1.77 0.74 -21.25
N ALA A 134 1.73 2.03 -20.85
CA ALA A 134 1.38 3.15 -21.72
C ALA A 134 2.46 3.46 -22.78
N SER A 135 3.69 2.98 -22.57
CA SER A 135 4.80 3.14 -23.53
C SER A 135 4.92 1.97 -24.51
N CYS A 136 4.08 0.94 -24.38
CA CYS A 136 4.20 -0.26 -25.19
C CYS A 136 3.89 0.05 -26.67
N PRO A 137 4.67 -0.50 -27.62
CA PRO A 137 4.38 -0.34 -29.04
C PRO A 137 2.96 -0.80 -29.33
N GLY A 138 2.15 0.13 -29.84
CA GLY A 138 0.77 -0.17 -30.14
C GLY A 138 -0.22 -0.08 -28.96
N ALA A 139 0.21 0.30 -27.78
CA ALA A 139 -0.75 0.75 -26.79
C ALA A 139 -1.38 2.07 -27.29
N GLN A 140 -2.64 2.00 -27.70
CA GLN A 140 -3.44 3.14 -28.11
C GLN A 140 -4.74 3.12 -27.31
N TRP A 141 -5.21 4.30 -26.93
CA TRP A 141 -6.48 4.44 -26.25
C TRP A 141 -7.04 5.80 -26.58
N SER A 142 -8.28 5.96 -26.19
CA SER A 142 -8.99 7.16 -26.45
C SER A 142 -9.85 7.55 -25.27
N ASP A 143 -10.18 8.83 -25.16
CA ASP A 143 -10.95 9.32 -24.03
C ASP A 143 -12.27 8.54 -23.92
N GLY A 144 -12.52 8.01 -22.72
CA GLY A 144 -13.68 7.17 -22.42
C GLY A 144 -13.48 5.67 -22.65
N SER A 145 -12.35 5.23 -23.21
CA SER A 145 -12.05 3.79 -23.31
C SER A 145 -11.70 3.19 -21.94
N ASP A 146 -11.86 1.88 -21.82
CA ASP A 146 -11.58 1.15 -20.57
C ASP A 146 -10.12 1.31 -20.10
N LEU A 147 -9.18 1.34 -21.05
CA LEU A 147 -7.77 1.57 -20.74
C LEU A 147 -7.52 3.02 -20.30
N ALA A 148 -8.15 4.01 -20.95
CA ALA A 148 -8.03 5.41 -20.56
C ALA A 148 -8.59 5.65 -19.15
N GLU A 149 -9.74 5.06 -18.83
CA GLU A 149 -10.35 5.15 -17.50
C GLU A 149 -9.52 4.42 -16.43
N LEU A 150 -8.92 3.27 -16.76
CA LEU A 150 -7.96 2.61 -15.88
C LEU A 150 -6.76 3.52 -15.59
N TYR A 151 -6.15 4.10 -16.61
CA TYR A 151 -5.01 5.00 -16.43
C TYR A 151 -5.37 6.27 -15.66
N ARG A 152 -6.57 6.83 -15.86
CA ARG A 152 -7.05 7.97 -15.07
C ARG A 152 -7.08 7.65 -13.57
N ARG A 153 -7.50 6.45 -13.21
CA ARG A 153 -7.47 6.00 -11.80
C ARG A 153 -6.06 5.76 -11.29
N ILE A 154 -5.14 5.31 -12.15
CA ILE A 154 -3.72 5.21 -11.81
C ILE A 154 -3.09 6.60 -11.64
N ASP A 155 -3.51 7.60 -12.40
CA ASP A 155 -3.07 8.98 -12.23
C ASP A 155 -3.41 9.51 -10.83
N GLU A 156 -4.63 9.24 -10.36
CA GLU A 156 -5.05 9.52 -8.99
C GLU A 156 -4.21 8.75 -7.96
N ASP A 157 -3.94 7.45 -8.21
CA ASP A 157 -3.10 6.63 -7.33
C ASP A 157 -1.65 7.16 -7.25
N ILE A 158 -1.08 7.65 -8.37
CA ILE A 158 0.24 8.29 -8.38
C ILE A 158 0.23 9.51 -7.45
N VAL A 159 -0.77 10.39 -7.55
CA VAL A 159 -0.88 11.57 -6.68
C VAL A 159 -0.90 11.15 -5.20
N CYS A 160 -1.70 10.15 -4.85
CA CYS A 160 -1.80 9.64 -3.48
C CYS A 160 -0.47 9.07 -2.99
N VAL A 161 0.19 8.21 -3.77
CA VAL A 161 1.44 7.56 -3.36
C VAL A 161 2.57 8.59 -3.21
N ILE A 162 2.70 9.54 -4.13
CA ILE A 162 3.68 10.63 -4.03
C ILE A 162 3.44 11.46 -2.77
N HIS A 163 2.18 11.79 -2.47
CA HIS A 163 1.86 12.54 -1.26
C HIS A 163 2.29 11.79 0.01
N LEU A 164 1.91 10.51 0.15
CA LEU A 164 2.26 9.68 1.29
C LEU A 164 3.78 9.48 1.43
N ALA A 165 4.49 9.24 0.33
CA ALA A 165 5.94 9.09 0.34
C ALA A 165 6.64 10.38 0.79
N MET A 166 6.17 11.54 0.34
CA MET A 166 6.71 12.83 0.77
C MET A 166 6.42 13.14 2.24
N GLU A 167 5.25 12.77 2.76
CA GLU A 167 4.95 12.88 4.20
C GLU A 167 5.90 12.01 5.02
N HIS A 168 6.17 10.78 4.57
CA HIS A 168 7.11 9.88 5.22
C HIS A 168 8.53 10.48 5.27
N VAL A 169 9.03 10.97 4.13
CA VAL A 169 10.34 11.65 4.02
C VAL A 169 10.43 12.85 4.96
N GLN A 170 9.39 13.68 5.03
CA GLN A 170 9.35 14.84 5.92
C GLN A 170 9.37 14.43 7.39
N GLY A 171 8.60 13.41 7.78
CA GLY A 171 8.60 12.85 9.13
C GLY A 171 9.99 12.36 9.55
N LEU A 172 10.67 11.62 8.68
CA LEU A 172 12.05 11.15 8.93
C LEU A 172 13.02 12.32 9.11
N ARG A 173 12.95 13.35 8.25
CA ARG A 173 13.80 14.55 8.37
C ARG A 173 13.58 15.29 9.68
N GLN A 174 12.33 15.44 10.13
CA GLN A 174 12.00 16.09 11.40
C GLN A 174 12.57 15.32 12.60
N VAL A 175 12.42 13.99 12.62
CA VAL A 175 12.98 13.14 13.68
C VAL A 175 14.50 13.27 13.71
N MET A 176 15.17 13.16 12.56
CA MET A 176 16.63 13.34 12.48
C MET A 176 17.08 14.74 12.94
N GLY A 177 16.34 15.78 12.59
CA GLY A 177 16.61 17.15 13.07
C GLY A 177 16.52 17.26 14.59
N SER A 178 15.47 16.69 15.19
CA SER A 178 15.27 16.69 16.65
C SER A 178 16.36 15.93 17.41
N LEU A 179 16.91 14.86 16.81
CA LEU A 179 18.01 14.09 17.38
C LEU A 179 19.35 14.84 17.29
N ARG A 180 19.50 15.78 16.35
CA ARG A 180 20.72 16.59 16.17
C ARG A 180 20.73 17.85 17.01
N THR A 181 19.58 18.35 17.44
CA THR A 181 19.50 19.47 18.40
C THR A 181 19.69 18.95 19.82
N PRO A 182 20.74 19.37 20.56
CA PRO A 182 20.83 19.03 21.97
C PRO A 182 19.65 19.66 22.70
N SER A 183 18.79 18.83 23.27
CA SER A 183 17.73 19.29 24.18
C SER A 183 18.37 20.14 25.29
N PRO A 184 17.89 21.37 25.57
CA PRO A 184 18.39 22.15 26.69
C PRO A 184 18.19 21.33 27.97
N SER A 185 19.30 21.06 28.65
CA SER A 185 19.28 20.28 29.89
C SER A 185 18.31 20.92 30.88
N PRO A 186 17.36 20.15 31.47
CA PRO A 186 16.59 20.67 32.59
C PRO A 186 17.55 21.01 33.73
N PRO A 187 17.27 22.05 34.55
CA PRO A 187 18.07 22.34 35.73
C PRO A 187 18.17 21.08 36.60
N ARG A 188 19.41 20.73 36.93
CA ARG A 188 19.83 19.46 37.51
C ARG A 188 19.27 19.28 38.93
N GLY A 189 18.00 18.88 39.03
CA GLY A 189 17.39 18.40 40.27
C GLY A 189 17.72 16.92 40.47
N SER A 190 18.38 16.59 41.57
CA SER A 190 18.77 15.25 41.97
C SER A 190 17.55 14.32 42.14
N ARG A 191 17.27 13.47 41.15
CA ARG A 191 16.39 12.30 41.32
C ARG A 191 17.04 11.03 40.77
N LYS A 192 17.07 10.01 41.64
CA LYS A 192 17.66 8.69 41.42
C LYS A 192 17.00 7.96 40.24
N PRO A 193 17.75 7.21 39.42
CA PRO A 193 17.18 6.50 38.28
C PRO A 193 16.43 5.25 38.75
N THR A 194 15.12 5.21 38.50
CA THR A 194 14.32 3.98 38.50
C THR A 194 14.57 3.21 37.20
N LYS A 195 14.97 1.95 37.37
CA LYS A 195 15.34 1.00 36.33
C LYS A 195 14.08 0.44 35.68
N THR A 196 13.67 0.95 34.50
CA THR A 196 12.68 0.29 33.66
C THR A 196 13.36 -0.54 32.57
N ARG A 197 13.08 -1.84 32.65
CA ARG A 197 13.49 -2.92 31.75
C ARG A 197 12.64 -2.87 30.48
N GLY A 198 13.25 -3.20 29.34
CA GLY A 198 12.52 -3.79 28.20
C GLY A 198 12.27 -2.87 27.01
N GLY A 199 13.34 -2.39 26.36
CA GLY A 199 13.23 -1.88 25.00
C GLY A 199 12.96 -3.03 24.04
N VAL A 200 11.73 -3.09 23.53
CA VAL A 200 11.38 -3.90 22.35
C VAL A 200 12.29 -3.43 21.22
N LYS A 201 13.12 -4.34 20.73
CA LYS A 201 13.97 -4.15 19.56
C LYS A 201 13.05 -3.93 18.36
N ARG A 202 12.73 -2.66 18.05
CA ARG A 202 12.14 -2.27 16.78
C ARG A 202 13.05 -2.82 15.69
N ARG A 203 12.58 -3.82 14.96
CA ARG A 203 13.18 -4.25 13.69
C ARG A 203 12.80 -3.18 12.67
N GLY A 204 13.38 -2.00 12.82
CA GLY A 204 13.41 -0.98 11.79
C GLY A 204 14.46 -1.42 10.80
N ASP A 205 14.02 -2.00 9.68
CA ASP A 205 14.71 -1.67 8.45
C ASP A 205 14.46 -0.16 8.28
N ASP A 206 15.42 0.65 8.71
CA ASP A 206 15.44 2.08 8.44
C ASP A 206 15.62 2.23 6.94
N GLU A 207 14.55 2.06 6.15
CA GLU A 207 14.56 2.42 4.74
C GLU A 207 14.90 3.92 4.67
N PRO A 208 16.08 4.28 4.16
CA PRO A 208 16.51 5.66 4.21
C PRO A 208 15.56 6.49 3.36
N ALA A 209 15.25 7.71 3.81
CA ALA A 209 14.41 8.65 3.06
C ALA A 209 14.88 8.83 1.59
N GLU A 210 16.17 8.63 1.33
CA GLU A 210 16.79 8.62 0.00
C GLU A 210 16.18 7.56 -0.93
N GLN A 211 15.90 6.36 -0.43
CA GLN A 211 15.30 5.27 -1.22
C GLN A 211 13.90 5.66 -1.74
N PHE A 212 13.11 6.38 -0.93
CA PHE A 212 11.81 6.91 -1.38
C PHE A 212 11.97 7.96 -2.48
N LEU A 213 12.97 8.85 -2.35
CA LEU A 213 13.24 9.87 -3.35
C LEU A 213 13.70 9.26 -4.67
N ASP A 214 14.56 8.24 -4.62
CA ASP A 214 15.02 7.52 -5.81
C ASP A 214 13.85 6.86 -6.54
N LEU A 215 12.94 6.21 -5.81
CA LEU A 215 11.73 5.61 -6.39
C LEU A 215 10.80 6.66 -7.03
N ILE A 216 10.67 7.84 -6.42
CA ILE A 216 9.89 8.95 -6.99
C ILE A 216 10.54 9.46 -8.30
N VAL A 217 11.87 9.58 -8.31
CA VAL A 217 12.63 9.98 -9.50
C VAL A 217 12.45 8.96 -10.62
N ASP A 218 12.59 7.66 -10.32
CA ASP A 218 12.41 6.58 -11.28
C ASP A 218 10.99 6.58 -11.87
N LEU A 219 9.96 6.74 -11.04
CA LEU A 219 8.58 6.87 -11.52
C LEU A 219 8.42 8.11 -12.43
N GLY A 220 9.08 9.22 -12.10
CA GLY A 220 9.12 10.42 -12.94
C GLY A 220 9.75 10.16 -14.32
N LEU A 221 10.83 9.37 -14.38
CA LEU A 221 11.45 8.95 -15.64
C LEU A 221 10.49 8.08 -16.48
N GLU A 222 9.79 7.14 -15.86
CA GLU A 222 8.80 6.30 -16.56
C GLU A 222 7.62 7.11 -17.09
N LEU A 223 7.12 8.10 -16.34
CA LEU A 223 6.08 9.00 -16.81
C LEU A 223 6.53 9.86 -18.00
N ASN A 224 7.79 10.29 -18.02
CA ASN A 224 8.34 11.02 -19.16
C ASN A 224 8.49 10.14 -20.40
N LYS A 225 8.91 8.88 -20.24
CA LYS A 225 8.94 7.89 -21.32
C LYS A 225 7.54 7.65 -21.89
N ALA A 226 6.55 7.44 -21.01
CA ALA A 226 5.15 7.27 -21.40
C ALA A 226 4.62 8.50 -22.14
N ARG A 227 4.93 9.71 -21.66
CA ARG A 227 4.55 10.96 -22.35
C ARG A 227 5.12 11.04 -23.76
N ALA A 228 6.40 10.73 -23.93
CA ALA A 228 7.05 10.74 -25.24
C ALA A 228 6.47 9.69 -26.18
N ALA A 229 6.22 8.47 -25.68
CA ALA A 229 5.59 7.39 -26.45
C ALA A 229 4.17 7.77 -26.89
N VAL A 230 3.37 8.35 -26.00
CA VAL A 230 2.00 8.78 -26.30
C VAL A 230 1.96 9.93 -27.31
N ALA A 231 2.88 10.89 -27.18
CA ALA A 231 3.01 11.98 -28.15
C ALA A 231 3.35 11.47 -29.57
N SER A 232 4.10 10.37 -29.70
CA SER A 232 4.49 9.83 -31.01
C SER A 232 3.32 9.38 -31.88
N TRP A 233 2.18 9.03 -31.28
CA TRP A 233 0.95 8.67 -31.99
C TRP A 233 -0.18 9.70 -31.83
N ASN A 234 0.16 10.94 -31.40
CA ASN A 234 -0.80 12.03 -31.13
C ASN A 234 -1.88 11.67 -30.11
N GLY A 235 -1.53 10.84 -29.11
CA GLY A 235 -2.44 10.46 -28.04
C GLY A 235 -2.54 11.47 -26.91
N ASN A 236 -3.58 11.32 -26.09
CA ASN A 236 -3.72 12.07 -24.85
C ASN A 236 -2.91 11.40 -23.74
N PHE A 237 -1.95 12.14 -23.16
CA PHE A 237 -1.15 11.65 -22.05
C PHE A 237 -2.05 11.41 -20.82
N PRO A 238 -2.10 10.18 -20.26
CA PRO A 238 -3.16 9.80 -19.35
C PRO A 238 -2.77 10.02 -17.88
N PHE A 239 -1.56 10.51 -17.59
CA PHE A 239 -1.07 10.73 -16.22
C PHE A 239 -0.71 12.20 -15.90
N PRO A 240 -1.54 13.20 -16.28
CA PRO A 240 -1.19 14.60 -16.10
C PRO A 240 -1.04 15.01 -14.63
N GLN A 241 -1.89 14.51 -13.73
CA GLN A 241 -1.89 14.93 -12.32
C GLN A 241 -0.70 14.33 -11.56
N GLY A 242 -0.39 13.07 -11.80
CA GLY A 242 0.74 12.35 -11.25
C GLY A 242 2.06 12.99 -11.67
N ALA A 243 2.21 13.34 -12.96
CA ALA A 243 3.37 14.08 -13.43
C ALA A 243 3.52 15.45 -12.72
N SER A 244 2.42 16.19 -12.55
CA SER A 244 2.43 17.44 -11.77
C SER A 244 2.72 17.22 -10.29
N ALA A 245 2.30 16.10 -9.69
CA ALA A 245 2.62 15.76 -8.31
C ALA A 245 4.12 15.49 -8.12
N ILE A 246 4.75 14.77 -9.03
CA ILE A 246 6.20 14.53 -9.00
C ILE A 246 6.99 15.82 -9.18
N ALA A 247 6.60 16.68 -10.12
CA ALA A 247 7.25 17.98 -10.30
C ALA A 247 7.18 18.84 -9.03
N ARG A 248 6.03 18.83 -8.35
CA ARG A 248 5.87 19.51 -7.05
C ARG A 248 6.71 18.86 -5.95
N ALA A 249 6.78 17.53 -5.89
CA ALA A 249 7.62 16.81 -4.94
C ALA A 249 9.10 17.17 -5.12
N ALA A 250 9.60 17.19 -6.35
CA ALA A 250 10.97 17.59 -6.67
C ALA A 250 11.30 19.02 -6.21
N SER A 251 10.38 19.98 -6.39
CA SER A 251 10.58 21.37 -5.92
C SER A 251 10.66 21.50 -4.39
N ARG A 252 10.00 20.59 -3.64
CA ARG A 252 10.02 20.58 -2.17
C ARG A 252 11.26 19.89 -1.61
N SER A 253 11.88 18.99 -2.38
CA SER A 253 13.08 18.26 -1.96
C SER A 253 14.36 19.08 -2.03
N GLN A 254 14.36 20.21 -2.75
CA GLN A 254 15.48 21.16 -2.87
C GLN A 254 15.53 22.22 -1.75
N LEU A 255 14.54 22.23 -0.86
CA LEU A 255 14.46 23.05 0.36
C LEU A 255 14.83 22.22 1.59
#